data_AF-A0A9P7HWN2-F1
#
_entry.id   AF-A0A9P7HWN2-F1
#
_cell.length_a   1.000
_cell.length_b   1.000
_cell.length_c   1.000
_cell.angle_alpha   90.00
_cell.angle_beta   90.00
_cell.angle_gamma   90.00
#
_symmetry.space_group_name_H-M   'P 1'
#
loop_
_entity.id
_entity.type
_entity.pdbx_description
1 polymer ?
#
loop_
_entity_poly.entity_id
_entity_poly.type
_entity_poly.pdbx_seq_one_letter_code
_entity_poly.pdbx_strand_id
1 'polypeptide(L)'
;MIQNPHVLLFGGGGTIANRRLLIKGISGKPPTQTVWGLDTAILSIAAADNTPELSVLREQLEDVLDIHAPSLNDARAVIDVAYSVVRRAARLSAIPLAAIMIHCGAIAICDGKNEPIDIGVDGSVIERHPIIWI
;
A
#
# COMPACT_ATOMS: atom_id res chain seq x y z
N MET A 1 -4.44 -11.03 -40.44
CA MET A 1 -4.47 -9.90 -39.48
C MET A 1 -3.03 -9.44 -39.29
N ILE A 2 -2.70 -8.22 -39.68
CA ILE A 2 -1.31 -7.75 -39.80
C ILE A 2 -0.79 -7.39 -38.40
N GLN A 3 0.20 -8.14 -37.91
CA GLN A 3 0.92 -7.84 -36.67
C GLN A 3 2.11 -6.91 -36.98
N ASN A 4 1.81 -5.65 -37.28
CA ASN A 4 2.84 -4.63 -37.41
C ASN A 4 2.73 -3.66 -36.22
N PRO A 5 3.67 -3.69 -35.26
CA PRO A 5 3.60 -2.87 -34.05
C PRO A 5 3.73 -1.37 -34.31
N HIS A 6 4.07 -0.97 -35.54
CA HIS A 6 4.22 0.44 -35.93
C HIS A 6 2.94 1.09 -36.49
N VAL A 7 1.81 0.37 -36.55
CA VAL A 7 0.53 0.94 -37.03
C VAL A 7 -0.54 0.76 -35.97
N LEU A 8 -0.83 1.85 -35.25
CA LEU A 8 -1.91 1.92 -34.26
C LEU A 8 -3.22 2.22 -34.99
N LEU A 9 -4.21 1.33 -34.82
CA LEU A 9 -5.53 1.41 -35.47
C LEU A 9 -6.35 2.63 -34.99
N PHE A 10 -6.05 3.17 -33.81
CA PHE A 10 -6.66 4.39 -33.27
C PHE A 10 -5.59 5.23 -32.54
N GLY A 11 -4.67 5.84 -33.26
CA GLY A 11 -3.72 6.78 -32.66
C GLY A 11 -2.57 7.16 -33.59
N GLY A 12 -2.61 8.37 -34.15
CA GLY A 12 -1.52 8.90 -34.96
C GLY A 12 -0.20 9.08 -34.17
N GLY A 13 0.93 9.07 -34.89
CA GLY A 13 2.29 9.16 -34.35
C GLY A 13 2.69 10.50 -33.71
N GLY A 14 1.75 11.19 -33.06
CA GLY A 14 1.97 12.49 -32.39
C GLY A 14 1.08 12.76 -31.18
N THR A 15 0.17 11.85 -30.82
CA THR A 15 -0.73 12.03 -29.68
C THR A 15 0.01 11.93 -28.35
N ILE A 16 -0.45 12.68 -27.35
CA ILE A 16 0.13 12.78 -26.00
C ILE A 16 0.23 11.38 -25.33
N ALA A 17 -0.72 10.49 -25.63
CA ALA A 17 -0.70 9.10 -25.19
C ALA A 17 0.51 8.29 -25.72
N ASN A 18 0.91 8.48 -26.99
CA ASN A 18 2.08 7.80 -27.57
C ASN A 18 3.41 8.44 -27.15
N ARG A 19 3.39 9.70 -26.71
CA ARG A 19 4.59 10.44 -26.38
C ARG A 19 5.30 9.90 -25.12
N ARG A 20 4.58 9.31 -24.15
CA ARG A 20 5.20 8.79 -22.91
C ARG A 20 5.80 7.38 -23.05
N LEU A 21 5.24 6.52 -23.89
CA LEU A 21 5.88 5.24 -24.25
C LEU A 21 7.25 5.47 -24.90
N LEU A 22 7.36 6.51 -25.73
CA LEU A 22 8.60 6.90 -26.41
C LEU A 22 9.58 7.65 -25.49
N ILE A 23 9.11 8.49 -24.56
CA ILE A 23 9.97 9.26 -23.65
C ILE A 23 10.45 8.45 -22.44
N LYS A 24 9.62 7.54 -21.91
CA LYS A 24 9.91 6.78 -20.68
C LYS A 24 10.45 5.37 -20.94
N GLY A 25 10.61 4.96 -22.20
CA GLY A 25 11.21 3.67 -22.58
C GLY A 25 10.51 2.47 -21.96
N ILE A 26 9.20 2.52 -21.76
CA ILE A 26 8.46 1.46 -21.07
C ILE A 26 8.05 0.39 -22.09
N SER A 27 8.90 -0.61 -22.24
CA SER A 27 8.54 -1.92 -22.78
C SER A 27 8.31 -2.84 -21.58
N GLY A 28 7.07 -2.96 -21.10
CA GLY A 28 6.75 -3.80 -19.94
C GLY A 28 5.30 -3.72 -19.50
N LYS A 29 4.81 -4.78 -18.83
CA LYS A 29 3.51 -4.76 -18.14
C LYS A 29 3.56 -3.74 -17.00
N PRO A 30 2.51 -2.92 -16.78
CA PRO A 30 2.48 -1.98 -15.67
C PRO A 30 2.57 -2.72 -14.33
N PRO A 31 3.08 -2.08 -13.26
CA PRO A 31 3.25 -2.72 -11.95
C PRO A 31 1.95 -3.32 -11.39
N THR A 32 0.79 -2.71 -11.69
CA THR A 32 -0.56 -3.20 -11.37
C THR A 32 -0.91 -4.55 -12.01
N GLN A 33 -0.22 -4.94 -13.09
CA GLN A 33 -0.43 -6.19 -13.81
C GLN A 33 0.69 -7.21 -13.56
N THR A 34 1.60 -6.91 -12.63
CA THR A 34 2.69 -7.79 -12.22
C THR A 34 2.48 -8.24 -10.79
N VAL A 35 2.59 -9.55 -10.55
CA VAL A 35 2.52 -10.09 -9.19
C VAL A 35 3.71 -9.55 -8.40
N TRP A 36 3.46 -9.04 -7.19
CA TRP A 36 4.46 -8.36 -6.34
C TRP A 36 5.04 -7.06 -6.93
N GLY A 37 4.41 -6.50 -7.96
CA GLY A 37 4.81 -5.18 -8.50
C GLY A 37 4.54 -4.01 -7.55
N LEU A 38 3.83 -4.25 -6.44
CA LEU A 38 3.53 -3.28 -5.41
C LEU A 38 4.15 -3.71 -4.09
N ASP A 39 4.92 -2.83 -3.47
CA ASP A 39 5.54 -3.05 -2.16
C ASP A 39 4.77 -2.31 -1.04
N THR A 40 4.98 -2.77 0.20
CA THR A 40 4.51 -2.19 1.46
C THR A 40 4.93 -0.73 1.67
N ALA A 41 5.93 -0.23 0.94
CA ALA A 41 6.33 1.17 0.95
C ALA A 41 5.16 2.11 0.60
N ILE A 42 4.32 1.76 -0.39
CA ILE A 42 3.19 2.61 -0.79
C ILE A 42 2.15 2.75 0.32
N LEU A 43 1.96 1.69 1.11
CA LEU A 43 1.03 1.70 2.24
C LEU A 43 1.56 2.62 3.34
N SER A 44 2.88 2.63 3.53
CA SER A 44 3.54 3.50 4.51
C SER A 44 3.46 4.97 4.08
N ILE A 45 3.59 5.25 2.79
CA ILE A 45 3.42 6.61 2.24
C ILE A 45 1.97 7.07 2.38
N ALA A 46 1.01 6.20 2.05
CA ALA A 46 -0.42 6.48 2.19
C ALA A 46 -0.82 6.75 3.65
N ALA A 47 -0.15 6.09 4.60
CA ALA A 47 -0.32 6.30 6.03
C ALA A 47 0.33 7.61 6.53
N ALA A 48 1.45 8.01 5.95
CA ALA A 48 2.22 9.18 6.36
C ALA A 48 1.68 10.49 5.78
N ASP A 49 1.07 10.45 4.59
CA ASP A 49 0.56 11.63 3.92
C ASP A 49 -0.74 12.14 4.58
N ASN A 50 -0.61 13.21 5.35
CA ASN A 50 -1.72 13.89 6.02
C ASN A 50 -2.04 15.24 5.36
N THR A 51 -1.53 15.50 4.16
CA THR A 51 -1.80 16.75 3.45
C THR A 51 -3.24 16.76 2.89
N PRO A 52 -3.94 17.91 2.86
CA PRO A 52 -5.31 17.97 2.38
C PRO A 52 -5.44 17.57 0.89
N GLU A 53 -4.39 17.82 0.11
CA GLU A 53 -4.33 17.48 -1.31
C GLU A 53 -3.79 16.07 -1.60
N LEU A 54 -3.22 15.38 -0.59
CA LEU A 54 -2.54 14.10 -0.73
C LEU A 54 -1.46 14.12 -1.82
N SER A 55 -0.71 15.22 -1.90
CA SER A 55 0.17 15.53 -3.02
C SER A 55 1.32 14.52 -3.15
N VAL A 56 1.89 14.09 -2.03
CA VAL A 56 2.97 13.11 -1.98
C VAL A 56 2.45 11.74 -2.41
N LEU A 57 1.30 11.31 -1.90
CA LEU A 57 0.70 10.05 -2.31
C LEU A 57 0.36 10.05 -3.80
N ARG A 58 -0.18 11.14 -4.33
CA ARG A 58 -0.54 11.26 -5.76
C ARG A 58 0.68 11.17 -6.67
N GLU A 59 1.78 11.81 -6.31
CA GLU A 59 3.04 11.69 -7.05
C GLU A 59 3.53 10.23 -7.06
N GLN A 60 3.50 9.58 -5.89
CA GLN A 60 3.92 8.19 -5.75
C GLN A 60 2.98 7.20 -6.47
N LEU A 61 1.69 7.49 -6.57
CA LEU A 61 0.75 6.69 -7.36
C LEU A 61 1.03 6.79 -8.86
N GLU A 62 1.46 7.96 -9.34
CA GLU A 62 1.86 8.13 -10.74
C GLU A 62 3.17 7.40 -11.05
N ASP A 63 4.10 7.33 -10.10
CA ASP A 63 5.37 6.64 -10.28
C ASP A 63 5.28 5.12 -10.11
N VAL A 64 4.55 4.65 -9.09
CA VAL A 64 4.49 3.23 -8.71
C VAL A 64 3.39 2.48 -9.43
N LEU A 65 2.24 3.10 -9.70
CA LEU A 65 1.10 2.44 -10.34
C LEU A 65 0.90 2.86 -11.80
N ASP A 66 1.69 3.82 -12.29
CA ASP A 66 1.56 4.46 -13.62
C ASP A 66 0.15 4.99 -13.88
N ILE A 67 -0.53 5.44 -12.81
CA ILE A 67 -1.85 6.09 -12.91
C ILE A 67 -1.63 7.53 -13.35
N HIS A 68 -2.23 7.92 -14.47
CA HIS A 68 -2.08 9.29 -14.98
C HIS A 68 -2.92 10.27 -14.17
N ALA A 69 -2.28 11.32 -13.66
CA ALA A 69 -2.92 12.44 -12.98
C ALA A 69 -4.00 11.98 -11.97
N PRO A 70 -3.64 11.14 -10.97
CA PRO A 70 -4.61 10.52 -10.07
C PRO A 70 -5.47 11.60 -9.42
N SER A 71 -6.79 11.43 -9.39
CA SER A 71 -7.66 12.43 -8.77
C SER A 71 -7.52 12.38 -7.25
N LEU A 72 -8.04 13.40 -6.56
CA LEU A 72 -7.99 13.43 -5.10
C LEU A 72 -8.87 12.30 -4.53
N ASN A 73 -9.95 11.97 -5.21
CA ASN A 73 -10.81 10.85 -4.88
C ASN A 73 -10.10 9.50 -5.05
N ASP A 74 -9.26 9.34 -6.08
CA ASP A 74 -8.48 8.11 -6.29
C ASP A 74 -7.45 7.92 -5.18
N ALA A 75 -6.76 8.99 -4.79
CA ALA A 75 -5.82 8.96 -3.67
C ALA A 75 -6.51 8.57 -2.35
N ARG A 76 -7.71 9.11 -2.08
CA ARG A 76 -8.51 8.73 -0.92
C ARG A 76 -8.93 7.26 -0.95
N ALA A 77 -9.36 6.76 -2.10
CA ALA A 77 -9.71 5.35 -2.24
C ALA A 77 -8.53 4.43 -1.92
N VAL A 78 -7.31 4.81 -2.34
CA VAL A 78 -6.10 4.07 -2.00
C VAL A 78 -5.82 4.09 -0.50
N ILE A 79 -6.02 5.22 0.17
CA ILE A 79 -5.87 5.33 1.63
C ILE A 79 -6.86 4.40 2.35
N ASP A 80 -8.13 4.40 1.95
CA ASP A 80 -9.16 3.57 2.56
C ASP A 80 -8.81 2.07 2.43
N VAL A 81 -8.36 1.67 1.25
CA VAL A 81 -7.90 0.29 1.00
C VAL A 81 -6.67 -0.02 1.84
N ALA A 82 -5.65 0.85 1.83
CA ALA A 82 -4.43 0.67 2.62
C ALA A 82 -4.75 0.52 4.11
N TYR A 83 -5.61 1.38 4.65
CA TYR A 83 -6.04 1.33 6.04
C TYR A 83 -6.75 0.03 6.37
N SER A 84 -7.64 -0.45 5.49
CA SER A 84 -8.34 -1.71 5.70
C SER A 84 -7.37 -2.92 5.76
N VAL A 85 -6.34 -2.92 4.91
CA VAL A 85 -5.34 -3.99 4.86
C VAL A 85 -4.46 -3.98 6.10
N VAL A 86 -3.93 -2.82 6.48
CA VAL A 86 -3.03 -2.65 7.63
C VAL A 86 -3.77 -2.98 8.93
N ARG A 87 -4.99 -2.47 9.11
CA ARG A 87 -5.83 -2.76 10.27
C ARG A 87 -6.16 -4.25 10.39
N ARG A 88 -6.44 -4.92 9.26
CA ARG A 88 -6.64 -6.38 9.25
C ARG A 88 -5.38 -7.11 9.66
N ALA A 89 -4.22 -6.73 9.11
CA ALA A 89 -2.95 -7.33 9.45
C ALA A 89 -2.65 -7.20 10.95
N ALA A 90 -2.80 -6.01 11.52
CA ALA A 90 -2.59 -5.74 12.94
C ALA A 90 -3.51 -6.58 13.85
N ARG A 91 -4.79 -6.73 13.48
CA ARG A 91 -5.73 -7.56 14.24
C ARG A 91 -5.38 -9.04 14.16
N LEU A 92 -4.98 -9.53 12.99
CA LEU A 92 -4.58 -10.92 12.82
C LEU A 92 -3.27 -11.25 13.56
N SER A 93 -2.32 -10.32 13.62
CA SER A 93 -1.08 -10.50 14.39
C SER A 93 -1.31 -10.50 15.91
N ALA A 94 -2.35 -9.84 16.40
CA ALA A 94 -2.69 -9.83 17.82
C ALA A 94 -3.31 -11.15 18.31
N ILE A 95 -3.95 -11.93 17.43
CA ILE A 95 -4.60 -13.21 17.79
C ILE A 95 -3.62 -14.22 18.42
N PRO A 96 -2.48 -14.57 17.79
CA PRO A 96 -1.56 -15.53 18.38
C PRO A 96 -0.92 -15.01 19.67
N LEU A 97 -0.68 -13.71 19.80
CA LEU A 97 -0.20 -13.11 21.06
C LEU A 97 -1.20 -13.33 22.18
N ALA A 98 -2.48 -13.02 21.94
CA ALA A 98 -3.55 -13.27 22.90
C ALA A 98 -3.70 -14.77 23.23
N ALA A 99 -3.58 -15.64 22.24
CA ALA A 99 -3.67 -17.10 22.45
C ALA A 99 -2.55 -17.63 23.36
N ILE A 100 -1.30 -17.17 23.17
CA ILE A 100 -0.17 -17.53 24.03
C ILE A 100 -0.41 -17.03 25.46
N MET A 101 -0.88 -15.79 25.62
CA MET A 101 -1.18 -15.23 26.94
C MET A 101 -2.27 -16.01 27.70
N ILE A 102 -3.32 -16.44 27.00
CA ILE A 102 -4.36 -17.32 27.56
C ILE A 102 -3.76 -18.68 27.94
N HIS A 103 -2.97 -19.28 27.05
CA HIS A 103 -2.41 -20.62 27.25
C HIS A 103 -1.39 -20.68 28.40
N CYS A 104 -0.54 -19.67 28.52
CA CYS A 104 0.43 -19.56 29.61
C CYS A 104 -0.23 -19.17 30.95
N GLY A 105 -1.54 -18.91 30.97
CA GLY A 105 -2.24 -18.45 32.16
C GLY A 105 -1.83 -17.04 32.59
N ALA A 106 -1.12 -16.27 31.75
CA ALA A 106 -0.67 -14.92 32.08
C ALA A 106 -1.86 -14.02 32.44
N ILE A 107 -2.98 -14.18 31.74
CA ILE A 107 -4.22 -13.43 31.98
C ILE A 107 -4.91 -13.88 33.28
N ALA A 108 -4.76 -15.15 33.66
CA ALA A 108 -5.33 -15.71 34.90
C ALA A 108 -4.49 -15.34 36.14
N ILE A 109 -3.16 -15.25 36.00
CA ILE A 109 -2.25 -14.79 37.07
C ILE A 109 -2.52 -13.32 37.42
N CYS A 110 -2.97 -12.51 36.45
CA CYS A 110 -3.30 -11.12 36.66
C CYS A 110 -4.62 -10.88 37.44
N ASP A 111 -5.45 -11.89 37.68
CA ASP A 111 -6.59 -11.93 38.65
C ASP A 111 -7.26 -10.57 38.99
N GLY A 112 -7.67 -9.82 37.95
CA GLY A 112 -8.33 -8.51 38.09
C GLY A 112 -7.44 -7.33 38.53
N LYS A 113 -6.16 -7.55 38.78
CA LYS A 113 -5.15 -6.49 38.87
C LYS A 113 -4.83 -6.08 37.45
N ASN A 114 -5.06 -4.80 37.13
CA ASN A 114 -4.79 -4.20 35.84
C ASN A 114 -3.27 -4.05 35.60
N GLU A 115 -2.53 -5.15 35.73
CA GLU A 115 -1.08 -5.20 35.60
C GLU A 115 -0.74 -5.32 34.10
N PRO A 116 0.01 -4.34 33.56
CA PRO A 116 0.38 -4.38 32.15
C PRO A 116 1.32 -5.57 31.89
N ILE A 117 1.06 -6.28 30.79
CA ILE A 117 1.94 -7.35 30.32
C ILE A 117 2.81 -6.79 29.20
N ASP A 118 4.12 -6.75 29.44
CA ASP A 118 5.08 -6.29 28.45
C ASP A 118 5.37 -7.37 27.41
N ILE A 119 5.26 -7.00 26.13
CA ILE A 119 5.57 -7.86 24.99
C ILE A 119 6.73 -7.24 24.23
N GLY A 120 7.84 -7.97 24.11
CA GLY A 120 8.93 -7.59 23.21
C GLY A 120 8.49 -7.77 21.76
N VAL A 121 8.47 -6.69 20.98
CA VAL A 121 8.11 -6.71 19.55
C VAL A 121 9.29 -6.19 18.73
N ASP A 122 9.63 -6.88 17.65
CA ASP A 122 10.66 -6.51 16.69
C ASP A 122 10.13 -6.73 15.26
N GLY A 123 10.64 -5.97 14.29
CA GLY A 123 10.35 -6.13 12.87
C GLY A 123 10.12 -4.83 12.12
N SER A 124 10.30 -4.90 10.80
CA SER A 124 10.20 -3.73 9.92
C SER A 124 8.85 -3.01 9.98
N VAL A 125 7.76 -3.76 10.19
CA VAL A 125 6.41 -3.21 10.23
C VAL A 125 6.17 -2.41 11.52
N ILE A 126 6.64 -2.90 12.67
CA ILE A 126 6.45 -2.18 13.93
C ILE A 126 7.35 -0.94 14.01
N GLU A 127 8.53 -0.99 13.42
CA GLU A 127 9.51 0.10 13.46
C GLU A 127 9.26 1.21 12.44
N ARG A 128 8.83 0.84 11.23
CA ARG A 128 8.83 1.75 10.06
C ARG A 128 7.46 2.07 9.51
N HIS A 129 6.42 1.32 9.89
CA HIS A 129 5.08 1.60 9.41
C HIS A 129 4.41 2.66 10.29
N PRO A 130 3.89 3.76 9.71
CA PRO A 130 3.20 4.76 10.52
C PRO A 130 1.99 4.11 11.19
N ILE A 131 1.86 4.33 12.49
CA ILE A 131 0.73 3.81 13.26
C ILE A 131 -0.50 4.62 12.87
N ILE A 132 -1.33 4.03 12.01
CA ILE A 132 -2.65 4.58 11.72
C ILE A 132 -3.54 4.13 12.88
N TRP A 133 -4.04 5.09 13.66
CA TRP A 133 -4.82 4.86 14.87
C TRP A 133 -5.87 3.75 14.68
N ILE A 134 -5.84 2.79 15.61
CA ILE A 134 -6.74 1.61 15.65
C ILE A 134 -8.16 2.05 15.97
#